data_AF-A0A6V8LFV7-F1
#
_entry.id   AF-A0A6V8LFV7-F1
#
_cell.length_a   1.000
_cell.length_b   1.000
_cell.length_c   1.000
_cell.angle_alpha   90.00
_cell.angle_beta   90.00
_cell.angle_gamma   90.00
#
_symmetry.space_group_name_H-M   'P 1'
#
loop_
_entity.id
_entity.type
_entity.pdbx_description
1 polymer ?
#
loop_
_entity_poly.entity_id
_entity_poly.type
_entity_poly.pdbx_seq_one_letter_code
_entity_poly.pdbx_strand_id
1 'polypeptide(L)'
;MRGAHTDDLAIDLARALLIPGNPVRNIHATSELNPWRNNVSIFLSEIAAHYPDTLTALCNIAAYLDTHGAPIDYRRRRTAFTDVDLTEAQFAQICLRADANPGRGARLLHARRHLFALLTGADLFNRRHQMAFANPHERGHYHLFQQQMTSTLRAELHRHATDLLAAAGIDEPVTWSPPGQCVAGLKLPGREPDDIDLNALHQMVIVDGTSSRSVARRLGVTVEHVRYASQQLHRLPPQRAPNSKPRISKLRARAEQLLTREFFQREHVAAGKNLATLATETGFSRWMLHEHARAAGVKIVTRKIKERVKVTRALRGDRIDPQWLREQAGTLHRANTDIAAELGLSHETIRRYRRDYGIPSRPTGGHSHVVSNLRHPNLPRDIRLAVEGQRGGWQRLHRFQQMIAYPSMNTAAAALGLHTQNLNLQIQRLETDIGGQLLQRAPHRYAPMVPTRRGQRLLDHLKQPAIRELLDRYADANARPKCGPYKRSTSDNTTSSVNDAPPSVAVSR
;
A
#
# COMPACT_ATOMS: atom_id res chain seq x y z
N MET A 1 -39.63 17.58 12.47
CA MET A 1 -38.28 17.53 11.83
C MET A 1 -38.00 16.23 11.04
N ARG A 2 -38.97 15.61 10.33
CA ARG A 2 -38.66 14.51 9.40
C ARG A 2 -38.31 15.10 8.04
N GLY A 3 -37.05 14.97 7.61
CA GLY A 3 -36.62 15.31 6.25
C GLY A 3 -35.71 16.54 6.10
N ALA A 4 -35.46 17.32 7.15
CA ALA A 4 -34.40 18.32 7.12
C ALA A 4 -33.03 17.60 7.17
N HIS A 5 -32.10 17.99 6.30
CA HIS A 5 -30.72 17.49 6.43
C HIS A 5 -30.15 18.08 7.72
N THR A 6 -29.41 17.28 8.47
CA THR A 6 -28.76 17.65 9.73
C THR A 6 -27.83 18.86 9.59
N ASP A 7 -27.22 19.03 8.42
CA ASP A 7 -26.45 20.21 8.06
C ASP A 7 -27.32 21.48 8.08
N ASP A 8 -28.58 21.38 7.64
CA ASP A 8 -29.53 22.50 7.67
C ASP A 8 -29.92 22.88 9.10
N LEU A 9 -30.11 21.88 9.97
CA LEU A 9 -30.47 22.10 11.37
C LEU A 9 -29.34 22.83 12.13
N ALA A 10 -28.09 22.44 11.89
CA ALA A 10 -26.93 23.10 12.50
C ALA A 10 -26.85 24.59 12.12
N ILE A 11 -27.17 24.91 10.86
CA ILE A 11 -27.22 26.29 10.37
C ILE A 11 -28.39 27.06 11.00
N ASP A 12 -29.57 26.45 11.07
CA ASP A 12 -30.78 27.08 11.63
C ASP A 12 -30.63 27.34 13.14
N LEU A 13 -29.95 26.46 13.90
CA LEU A 13 -29.61 26.68 15.31
C LEU A 13 -28.63 27.84 15.51
N ALA A 14 -27.59 27.96 14.69
CA ALA A 14 -26.64 29.08 14.79
C ALA A 14 -27.33 30.44 14.51
N ARG A 15 -28.31 30.46 13.61
CA ARG A 15 -29.13 31.65 13.32
C ARG A 15 -30.09 32.00 14.45
N ALA A 16 -30.66 30.97 15.09
CA ALA A 16 -31.56 31.15 16.21
C ALA A 16 -30.89 31.91 17.38
N LEU A 17 -29.56 31.79 17.54
CA LEU A 17 -28.79 32.55 18.54
C LEU A 17 -28.77 34.07 18.28
N LEU A 18 -29.03 34.53 17.05
CA LEU A 18 -29.01 35.95 16.70
C LEU A 18 -30.34 36.68 16.94
N ILE A 19 -31.36 35.97 17.40
CA ILE A 19 -32.74 36.46 17.53
C ILE A 19 -33.06 36.98 18.95
N PRO A 20 -32.73 36.27 20.04
CA PRO A 20 -32.90 36.79 21.39
C PRO A 20 -32.17 38.13 21.56
N GLY A 21 -32.85 39.13 22.13
CA GLY A 21 -32.25 40.43 22.46
C GLY A 21 -32.10 41.44 21.30
N ASN A 22 -32.39 41.06 20.05
CA ASN A 22 -32.28 41.98 18.89
C ASN A 22 -33.66 42.32 18.28
N PRO A 23 -34.19 43.53 18.51
CA PRO A 23 -35.51 43.93 17.97
C PRO A 23 -35.49 44.15 16.45
N VAL A 24 -34.30 44.31 15.85
CA VAL A 24 -34.16 44.46 14.41
C VAL A 24 -33.88 43.09 13.81
N ARG A 25 -34.76 42.62 12.93
CA ARG A 25 -34.48 41.46 12.06
C ARG A 25 -33.21 41.74 11.28
N ASN A 26 -32.06 41.29 11.77
CA ASN A 26 -30.79 41.47 11.08
C ASN A 26 -30.70 40.45 9.93
N ILE A 27 -31.47 40.74 8.88
CA ILE A 27 -31.55 39.95 7.64
C ILE A 27 -30.16 39.82 7.03
N HIS A 28 -29.30 40.84 7.17
CA HIS A 28 -27.93 40.81 6.68
C HIS A 28 -27.07 39.77 7.41
N ALA A 29 -27.01 39.79 8.75
CA ALA A 29 -26.24 38.80 9.53
C ALA A 29 -26.75 37.36 9.33
N THR A 30 -28.06 37.19 9.23
CA THR A 30 -28.65 35.87 8.96
C THR A 30 -28.42 35.40 7.51
N SER A 31 -28.37 36.32 6.53
CA SER A 31 -28.08 36.01 5.12
C SER A 31 -26.64 35.60 4.84
N GLU A 32 -25.66 36.12 5.61
CA GLU A 32 -24.26 35.71 5.50
C GLU A 32 -24.04 34.25 5.91
N LEU A 33 -24.81 33.78 6.91
CA LEU A 33 -24.76 32.38 7.35
C LEU A 33 -25.41 31.44 6.33
N ASN A 34 -26.50 31.84 5.64
CA ASN A 34 -27.08 31.06 4.52
C ASN A 34 -28.11 31.86 3.67
N PRO A 35 -27.83 32.28 2.43
CA PRO A 35 -28.73 33.15 1.66
C PRO A 35 -30.12 32.57 1.31
N TRP A 36 -30.33 31.25 1.46
CA TRP A 36 -31.43 30.53 0.79
C TRP A 36 -32.57 30.06 1.72
N ARG A 37 -32.49 30.32 3.03
CA ARG A 37 -33.55 29.96 4.00
C ARG A 37 -33.97 31.16 4.86
N ASN A 38 -35.22 31.60 4.71
CA ASN A 38 -35.76 32.80 5.36
C ASN A 38 -36.71 32.52 6.55
N ASN A 39 -37.02 31.26 6.86
CA ASN A 39 -38.12 30.89 7.78
C ASN A 39 -37.67 30.54 9.21
N VAL A 40 -36.71 31.28 9.78
CA VAL A 40 -36.20 31.03 11.15
C VAL A 40 -37.31 31.18 12.20
N SER A 41 -38.27 32.09 12.00
CA SER A 41 -39.41 32.24 12.91
C SER A 41 -40.30 30.99 13.00
N ILE A 42 -40.55 30.31 11.86
CA ILE A 42 -41.33 29.05 11.84
C ILE A 42 -40.56 27.96 12.59
N PHE A 43 -39.25 27.85 12.33
CA PHE A 43 -38.37 26.92 13.02
C PHE A 43 -38.37 27.13 14.55
N LEU A 44 -38.26 28.39 15.00
CA LEU A 44 -38.31 28.73 16.42
C LEU A 44 -39.68 28.40 17.05
N SER A 45 -40.78 28.69 16.36
CA SER A 45 -42.13 28.32 16.82
C SER A 45 -42.29 26.80 16.95
N GLU A 46 -41.76 26.04 15.99
CA GLU A 46 -41.76 24.57 16.05
C GLU A 46 -40.92 24.04 17.21
N ILE A 47 -39.72 24.60 17.44
CA ILE A 47 -38.87 24.24 18.59
C ILE A 47 -39.55 24.61 19.91
N ALA A 48 -40.12 25.81 20.03
CA ALA A 48 -40.81 26.23 21.25
C ALA A 48 -41.96 25.28 21.60
N ALA A 49 -42.72 24.83 20.59
CA ALA A 49 -43.86 23.96 20.79
C ALA A 49 -43.48 22.50 21.15
N HIS A 50 -42.39 21.97 20.57
CA HIS A 50 -42.06 20.54 20.69
C HIS A 50 -40.83 20.25 21.56
N TYR A 51 -39.94 21.23 21.74
CA TYR A 51 -38.63 21.09 22.40
C TYR A 51 -38.28 22.36 23.22
N PRO A 52 -39.08 22.69 24.26
CA PRO A 52 -38.91 23.93 25.03
C PRO A 52 -37.52 24.06 25.66
N ASP A 53 -36.94 22.95 26.14
CA ASP A 53 -35.59 22.93 26.72
C ASP A 53 -34.49 23.29 25.71
N THR A 54 -34.68 22.96 24.42
CA THR A 54 -33.77 23.39 23.35
C THR A 54 -33.84 24.90 23.14
N LEU A 55 -35.03 25.50 23.21
CA LEU A 55 -35.18 26.95 23.14
C LEU A 55 -34.50 27.61 24.34
N THR A 56 -34.71 27.09 25.55
CA THR A 56 -34.05 27.56 26.77
C THR A 56 -32.52 27.49 26.64
N ALA A 57 -31.99 26.39 26.09
CA ALA A 57 -30.55 26.26 25.82
C ALA A 57 -30.03 27.35 24.87
N LEU A 58 -30.74 27.61 23.77
CA LEU A 58 -30.38 28.67 22.83
C LEU A 58 -30.39 30.05 23.50
N CYS A 59 -31.41 30.35 24.32
CA CYS A 59 -31.48 31.59 25.08
C CYS A 59 -30.34 31.73 26.10
N ASN A 60 -30.00 30.66 26.82
CA ASN A 60 -28.89 30.67 27.79
C ASN A 60 -27.55 30.90 27.09
N ILE A 61 -27.32 30.26 25.94
CA ILE A 61 -26.12 30.46 25.13
C ILE A 61 -26.06 31.89 24.59
N ALA A 62 -27.17 32.43 24.07
CA ALA A 62 -27.26 33.80 23.60
C ALA A 62 -26.93 34.80 24.72
N ALA A 63 -27.56 34.66 25.89
CA ALA A 63 -27.29 35.50 27.06
C ALA A 63 -25.82 35.40 27.53
N TYR A 64 -25.24 34.20 27.50
CA TYR A 64 -23.83 33.99 27.80
C TYR A 64 -22.93 34.75 26.82
N LEU A 65 -23.19 34.64 25.51
CA LEU A 65 -22.44 35.31 24.46
C LEU A 65 -22.59 36.84 24.53
N ASP A 66 -23.78 37.35 24.86
CA ASP A 66 -24.01 38.79 25.04
C ASP A 66 -23.22 39.34 26.24
N THR A 67 -23.07 38.54 27.30
CA THR A 67 -22.39 38.94 28.53
C THR A 67 -20.87 38.79 28.46
N HIS A 68 -20.37 37.68 27.90
CA HIS A 68 -18.96 37.30 27.95
C HIS A 68 -18.26 37.35 26.59
N GLY A 69 -19.01 37.42 25.49
CA GLY A 69 -18.51 37.27 24.13
C GLY A 69 -18.05 35.84 23.80
N ALA A 70 -17.37 35.72 22.65
CA ALA A 70 -16.62 34.53 22.28
C ALA A 70 -15.15 34.93 22.04
N PRO A 71 -14.18 34.07 22.38
CA PRO A 71 -12.75 34.38 22.20
C PRO A 71 -12.31 34.32 20.73
N ILE A 72 -13.17 33.88 19.81
CA ILE A 72 -12.85 33.71 18.39
C ILE A 72 -13.59 34.75 17.55
N ASP A 73 -12.84 35.55 16.79
CA ASP A 73 -13.40 36.47 15.80
C ASP A 73 -13.28 35.86 14.39
N TYR A 74 -14.34 35.16 13.96
CA TYR A 74 -14.37 34.55 12.63
C TYR A 74 -14.41 35.57 11.49
N ARG A 75 -14.86 36.81 11.72
CA ARG A 75 -14.81 37.85 10.68
C ARG A 75 -13.36 38.25 10.42
N ARG A 76 -12.59 38.46 11.48
CA ARG A 76 -11.14 38.69 11.40
C ARG A 76 -10.43 37.54 10.71
N ARG A 77 -10.68 36.30 11.15
CA ARG A 77 -10.05 35.11 10.54
C ARG A 77 -10.40 34.94 9.06
N ARG A 78 -11.65 35.14 8.65
CA ARG A 78 -12.05 35.06 7.23
C ARG A 78 -11.41 36.15 6.36
N THR A 79 -11.06 37.28 6.95
CA THR A 79 -10.32 38.35 6.26
C THR A 79 -8.84 37.99 6.11
N ALA A 80 -8.25 37.39 7.14
CA ALA A 80 -6.84 36.98 7.13
C ALA A 80 -6.59 35.70 6.29
N PHE A 81 -7.52 34.75 6.29
CA PHE A 81 -7.39 33.45 5.64
C PHE A 81 -8.43 33.30 4.52
N THR A 82 -8.11 33.85 3.35
CA THR A 82 -8.88 33.59 2.11
C THR A 82 -8.55 32.23 1.50
N ASP A 83 -7.35 31.73 1.78
CA ASP A 83 -6.85 30.40 1.45
C ASP A 83 -5.95 29.90 2.61
N VAL A 84 -5.60 28.61 2.60
CA VAL A 84 -4.60 28.02 3.50
C VAL A 84 -3.44 27.50 2.69
N ASP A 85 -2.31 28.20 2.78
CA ASP A 85 -1.06 27.71 2.22
C ASP A 85 -0.51 26.56 3.08
N LEU A 86 -0.60 25.36 2.52
CA LEU A 86 0.03 24.16 3.06
C LEU A 86 0.72 23.47 1.90
N THR A 87 2.02 23.70 1.74
CA THR A 87 2.83 23.07 0.69
C THR A 87 2.91 21.56 0.85
N GLU A 88 3.24 20.84 -0.22
CA GLU A 88 3.49 19.39 -0.16
C GLU A 88 4.59 19.05 0.87
N ALA A 89 5.64 19.88 0.96
CA ALA A 89 6.74 19.71 1.89
C ALA A 89 6.29 19.87 3.36
N GLN A 90 5.53 20.93 3.67
CA GLN A 90 4.98 21.15 5.01
C GLN A 90 4.04 20.00 5.40
N PHE A 91 3.17 19.55 4.50
CA PHE A 91 2.27 18.45 4.78
C PHE A 91 3.02 17.11 4.94
N ALA A 92 4.06 16.87 4.15
CA ALA A 92 4.93 15.71 4.34
C ALA A 92 5.58 15.74 5.73
N GLN A 93 6.02 16.91 6.21
CA GLN A 93 6.60 17.08 7.55
C GLN A 93 5.57 16.88 8.68
N ILE A 94 4.33 17.37 8.51
CA ILE A 94 3.22 17.09 9.43
C ILE A 94 2.95 15.58 9.47
N CYS A 95 2.83 14.94 8.31
CA CYS A 95 2.61 13.50 8.22
C CYS A 95 3.78 12.72 8.83
N LEU A 96 5.01 13.20 8.66
CA LEU A 96 6.20 12.62 9.29
C LEU A 96 6.06 12.64 10.81
N ARG A 97 5.82 13.80 11.43
CA ARG A 97 5.66 13.93 12.89
C ARG A 97 4.52 13.07 13.41
N ALA A 98 3.39 13.05 12.70
CA ALA A 98 2.20 12.31 13.05
C ALA A 98 2.31 10.78 12.89
N ASP A 99 3.40 10.26 12.32
CA ASP A 99 3.46 8.90 11.78
C ASP A 99 2.27 8.62 10.85
N ALA A 100 1.99 9.49 9.89
CA ALA A 100 0.96 9.35 8.86
C ALA A 100 1.58 9.18 7.47
N ASN A 101 0.87 8.51 6.56
CA ASN A 101 1.25 8.48 5.15
C ASN A 101 0.69 9.74 4.46
N PRO A 102 1.52 10.60 3.85
CA PRO A 102 1.04 11.79 3.13
C PRO A 102 0.15 11.43 1.92
N GLY A 103 0.22 10.19 1.42
CA GLY A 103 -0.65 9.74 0.33
C GLY A 103 -0.35 10.44 -1.00
N ARG A 104 -1.38 10.62 -1.83
CA ARG A 104 -1.34 11.43 -3.06
C ARG A 104 -2.02 12.79 -2.83
N GLY A 105 -1.96 13.70 -3.80
CA GLY A 105 -2.46 15.08 -3.70
C GLY A 105 -3.89 15.27 -3.16
N ALA A 106 -4.80 14.31 -3.36
CA ALA A 106 -6.15 14.37 -2.76
C ALA A 106 -6.12 14.48 -1.23
N ARG A 107 -5.18 13.81 -0.55
CA ARG A 107 -5.06 13.88 0.92
C ARG A 107 -4.57 15.24 1.39
N LEU A 108 -3.65 15.86 0.64
CA LEU A 108 -3.19 17.23 0.89
C LEU A 108 -4.35 18.22 0.74
N LEU A 109 -5.15 18.10 -0.32
CA LEU A 109 -6.32 18.96 -0.53
C LEU A 109 -7.31 18.86 0.63
N HIS A 110 -7.59 17.65 1.13
CA HIS A 110 -8.47 17.48 2.28
C HIS A 110 -7.87 18.00 3.59
N ALA A 111 -6.54 17.95 3.76
CA ALA A 111 -5.87 18.59 4.88
C ALA A 111 -5.98 20.13 4.81
N ARG A 112 -5.79 20.73 3.62
CA ARG A 112 -6.02 22.16 3.39
C ARG A 112 -7.46 22.56 3.68
N ARG A 113 -8.44 21.81 3.16
CA ARG A 113 -9.87 22.00 3.45
C ARG A 113 -10.17 21.91 4.95
N HIS A 114 -9.54 20.97 5.65
CA HIS A 114 -9.71 20.81 7.08
C HIS A 114 -9.20 22.03 7.85
N LEU A 115 -7.97 22.48 7.55
CA LEU A 115 -7.39 23.68 8.14
C LEU A 115 -8.20 24.94 7.81
N PHE A 116 -8.64 25.09 6.56
CA PHE A 116 -9.46 26.22 6.14
C PHE A 116 -10.77 26.27 6.93
N ALA A 117 -11.49 25.16 7.03
CA ALA A 117 -12.72 25.08 7.81
C ALA A 117 -12.46 25.34 9.31
N LEU A 118 -11.34 24.84 9.85
CA LEU A 118 -10.94 25.02 11.24
C LEU A 118 -10.60 26.48 11.58
N LEU A 119 -9.89 27.17 10.69
CA LEU A 119 -9.48 28.56 10.87
C LEU A 119 -10.65 29.52 10.64
N THR A 120 -11.45 29.31 9.59
CA THR A 120 -12.44 30.30 9.16
C THR A 120 -13.88 30.01 9.59
N GLY A 121 -14.14 28.81 10.14
CA GLY A 121 -15.50 28.32 10.39
C GLY A 121 -16.34 28.25 9.11
N ALA A 122 -15.70 28.12 7.94
CA ALA A 122 -16.38 28.11 6.66
C ALA A 122 -17.17 26.82 6.42
N ASP A 123 -18.36 26.98 5.88
CA ASP A 123 -19.14 25.87 5.36
C ASP A 123 -18.65 25.49 3.96
N LEU A 124 -18.00 24.34 3.83
CA LEU A 124 -17.49 23.85 2.55
C LEU A 124 -18.59 23.47 1.54
N PHE A 125 -19.88 23.50 1.90
CA PHE A 125 -20.99 23.45 0.95
C PHE A 125 -21.22 24.77 0.21
N ASN A 126 -20.85 25.89 0.82
CA ASN A 126 -21.02 27.19 0.22
C ASN A 126 -19.94 27.42 -0.86
N ARG A 127 -20.38 27.34 -2.13
CA ARG A 127 -19.53 27.51 -3.32
C ARG A 127 -18.84 28.88 -3.42
N ARG A 128 -19.20 29.86 -2.58
CA ARG A 128 -18.49 31.14 -2.49
C ARG A 128 -17.10 31.00 -1.87
N HIS A 129 -16.84 29.95 -1.10
CA HIS A 129 -15.51 29.69 -0.56
C HIS A 129 -14.61 29.02 -1.59
N GLN A 130 -13.34 29.43 -1.64
CA GLN A 130 -12.36 28.84 -2.56
C GLN A 130 -12.16 27.34 -2.34
N MET A 131 -12.25 26.88 -1.09
CA MET A 131 -12.05 25.49 -0.69
C MET A 131 -13.32 24.63 -0.73
N ALA A 132 -14.43 25.14 -1.27
CA ALA A 132 -15.71 24.44 -1.32
C ALA A 132 -15.63 23.09 -2.05
N PHE A 133 -16.58 22.20 -1.76
CA PHE A 133 -16.70 20.93 -2.47
C PHE A 133 -17.26 21.18 -3.88
N ALA A 134 -16.58 20.64 -4.90
CA ALA A 134 -17.05 20.75 -6.27
C ALA A 134 -18.25 19.82 -6.53
N ASN A 135 -18.29 18.66 -5.85
CA ASN A 135 -19.32 17.64 -6.05
C ASN A 135 -19.53 16.76 -4.79
N PRO A 136 -20.63 15.97 -4.73
CA PRO A 136 -20.91 15.09 -3.60
C PRO A 136 -19.85 14.01 -3.32
N HIS A 137 -19.07 13.62 -4.32
CA HIS A 137 -18.03 12.61 -4.17
C HIS A 137 -16.83 13.16 -3.38
N GLU A 138 -16.43 14.41 -3.63
CA GLU A 138 -15.41 15.09 -2.83
C GLU A 138 -15.80 15.24 -1.36
N ARG A 139 -17.08 15.53 -1.10
CA ARG A 139 -17.65 15.55 0.26
C ARG A 139 -17.45 14.19 0.93
N GLY A 140 -17.77 13.10 0.23
CA GLY A 140 -17.56 11.73 0.71
C GLY A 140 -16.10 11.45 1.05
N HIS A 141 -15.18 11.83 0.17
CA HIS A 141 -13.73 11.66 0.39
C HIS A 141 -13.19 12.51 1.54
N TYR A 142 -13.65 13.76 1.68
CA TYR A 142 -13.29 14.60 2.83
C TYR A 142 -13.75 13.98 4.14
N HIS A 143 -14.96 13.43 4.16
CA HIS A 143 -15.49 12.77 5.34
C HIS A 143 -14.70 11.49 5.68
N LEU A 144 -14.37 10.68 4.68
CA LEU A 144 -13.49 9.52 4.85
C LEU A 144 -12.11 9.93 5.36
N PHE A 145 -11.56 11.05 4.88
CA PHE A 145 -10.30 11.61 5.37
C PHE A 145 -10.40 11.97 6.86
N GLN A 146 -11.45 12.70 7.27
CA GLN A 146 -11.66 13.06 8.68
C GLN A 146 -11.86 11.82 9.56
N GLN A 147 -12.58 10.82 9.06
CA GLN A 147 -12.75 9.54 9.75
C GLN A 147 -11.42 8.83 9.91
N GLN A 148 -10.64 8.64 8.84
CA GLN A 148 -9.38 7.89 8.86
C GLN A 148 -8.20 8.64 9.49
N MET A 149 -8.38 9.90 9.88
CA MET A 149 -7.35 10.71 10.50
C MET A 149 -6.96 10.16 11.88
N THR A 150 -5.68 9.88 12.09
CA THR A 150 -5.15 9.45 13.39
C THR A 150 -5.18 10.60 14.39
N SER A 151 -5.22 10.31 15.69
CA SER A 151 -5.21 11.35 16.74
C SER A 151 -3.93 12.19 16.69
N THR A 152 -2.80 11.56 16.36
CA THR A 152 -1.53 12.24 16.13
C THR A 152 -1.59 13.20 14.95
N LEU A 153 -2.19 12.80 13.82
CA LEU A 153 -2.32 13.66 12.65
C LEU A 153 -3.27 14.84 12.92
N ARG A 154 -4.36 14.59 13.64
CA ARG A 154 -5.28 15.64 14.10
C ARG A 154 -4.57 16.66 14.98
N ALA A 155 -3.80 16.20 15.97
CA ALA A 155 -3.04 17.07 16.86
C ALA A 155 -1.98 17.90 16.11
N GLU A 156 -1.27 17.31 15.15
CA GLU A 156 -0.29 18.04 14.35
C GLU A 156 -0.93 19.07 13.40
N LEU A 157 -2.10 18.76 12.80
CA LEU A 157 -2.86 19.74 12.02
C LEU A 157 -3.42 20.86 12.90
N HIS A 158 -3.90 20.53 14.10
CA HIS A 158 -4.35 21.53 15.07
C HIS A 158 -3.21 22.45 15.51
N ARG A 159 -2.02 21.89 15.80
CA ARG A 159 -0.82 22.69 16.11
C ARG A 159 -0.45 23.59 14.93
N HIS A 160 -0.49 23.06 13.72
CA HIS A 160 -0.22 23.87 12.54
C HIS A 160 -1.23 25.01 12.34
N ALA A 161 -2.51 24.78 12.68
CA ALA A 161 -3.50 25.86 12.70
C ALA A 161 -3.17 26.92 13.76
N THR A 162 -2.69 26.53 14.94
CA THR A 162 -2.17 27.47 15.96
C THR A 162 -1.00 28.29 15.42
N ASP A 163 -0.05 27.65 14.75
CA ASP A 163 1.12 28.33 14.16
C ASP A 163 0.67 29.35 13.08
N LEU A 164 -0.33 29.00 12.26
CA LEU A 164 -0.90 29.90 11.24
C LEU A 164 -1.60 31.11 11.88
N LEU A 165 -2.35 30.92 12.96
CA LEU A 165 -2.96 32.03 13.71
C LEU A 165 -1.90 32.97 14.28
N ALA A 166 -0.87 32.40 14.94
CA ALA A 166 0.24 33.18 15.50
C ALA A 166 1.01 33.95 14.42
N ALA A 167 1.28 33.32 13.26
CA ALA A 167 1.95 33.97 12.13
C ALA A 167 1.12 35.12 11.53
N ALA A 168 -0.21 35.05 11.62
CA ALA A 168 -1.13 36.11 11.21
C ALA A 168 -1.33 37.19 12.31
N GLY A 169 -0.64 37.07 13.46
CA GLY A 169 -0.80 37.99 14.60
C GLY A 169 -2.13 37.83 15.33
N ILE A 170 -2.78 36.67 15.23
CA ILE A 170 -4.07 36.38 15.85
C ILE A 170 -3.85 35.50 17.09
N ASP A 171 -4.01 36.09 18.27
CA ASP A 171 -3.94 35.40 19.56
C ASP A 171 -5.34 34.91 20.00
N GLU A 172 -5.81 33.84 19.34
CA GLU A 172 -7.11 33.22 19.62
C GLU A 172 -6.99 31.69 19.67
N PRO A 173 -7.84 30.99 20.45
CA PRO A 173 -7.85 29.52 20.44
C PRO A 173 -8.37 28.98 19.10
N VAL A 174 -7.78 27.90 18.58
CA VAL A 174 -8.18 27.32 17.28
C VAL A 174 -9.66 26.93 17.26
N THR A 175 -10.14 26.28 18.33
CA THR A 175 -11.55 25.91 18.54
C THR A 175 -12.03 26.39 19.90
N TRP A 176 -13.32 26.73 19.98
CA TRP A 176 -13.98 27.09 21.23
C TRP A 176 -15.44 26.65 21.21
N SER A 177 -15.97 26.30 22.38
CA SER A 177 -17.38 26.02 22.62
C SER A 177 -17.83 26.72 23.91
N PRO A 178 -19.11 27.15 23.99
CA PRO A 178 -19.62 27.74 25.22
C PRO A 178 -19.54 26.73 26.39
N PRO A 179 -19.43 27.19 27.64
CA PRO A 179 -19.36 26.30 28.80
C PRO A 179 -20.62 25.43 28.92
N GLY A 180 -20.44 24.16 29.31
CA GLY A 180 -21.55 23.19 29.42
C GLY A 180 -22.66 23.60 30.41
N GLN A 181 -22.35 24.49 31.36
CA GLN A 181 -23.34 25.04 32.28
C GLN A 181 -24.49 25.80 31.59
N CYS A 182 -24.29 26.30 30.35
CA CYS A 182 -25.35 26.96 29.59
C CYS A 182 -26.54 26.03 29.30
N VAL A 183 -26.29 24.71 29.32
CA VAL A 183 -27.30 23.69 29.02
C VAL A 183 -27.51 22.69 30.16
N ALA A 184 -26.89 22.93 31.32
CA ALA A 184 -26.99 22.04 32.47
C ALA A 184 -28.44 21.92 32.96
N GLY A 185 -28.90 20.69 33.19
CA GLY A 185 -30.24 20.39 33.69
C GLY A 185 -31.37 20.44 32.65
N LEU A 186 -31.06 20.75 31.38
CA LEU A 186 -32.03 20.76 30.28
C LEU A 186 -32.15 19.38 29.63
N LYS A 187 -33.37 18.97 29.26
CA LYS A 187 -33.63 17.72 28.52
C LYS A 187 -33.57 17.99 27.03
N LEU A 188 -32.36 17.98 26.49
CA LEU A 188 -32.13 18.18 25.07
C LEU A 188 -32.54 16.94 24.24
N PRO A 189 -33.07 17.12 23.01
CA PRO A 189 -33.42 16.01 22.15
C PRO A 189 -32.18 15.29 21.63
N GLY A 190 -32.23 13.96 21.64
CA GLY A 190 -31.13 13.11 21.19
C GLY A 190 -30.46 12.38 22.36
N ARG A 191 -29.37 11.67 22.05
CA ARG A 191 -28.53 11.04 23.07
C ARG A 191 -27.38 11.97 23.44
N GLU A 192 -26.93 11.86 24.68
CA GLU A 192 -25.74 12.57 25.15
C GLU A 192 -24.54 12.25 24.26
N PRO A 193 -23.72 13.23 23.85
CA PRO A 193 -22.62 13.00 22.92
C PRO A 193 -21.57 11.98 23.40
N ASP A 194 -21.49 11.79 24.71
CA ASP A 194 -20.59 10.83 25.36
C ASP A 194 -21.25 9.45 25.61
N ASP A 195 -22.56 9.31 25.36
CA ASP A 195 -23.34 8.07 25.46
C ASP A 195 -23.23 7.20 24.19
N ILE A 196 -22.00 6.87 23.85
CA ILE A 196 -21.68 5.94 22.75
C ILE A 196 -20.56 5.01 23.17
N ASP A 197 -20.75 3.71 22.91
CA ASP A 197 -19.71 2.73 23.10
C ASP A 197 -18.59 2.96 22.08
N LEU A 198 -17.55 3.68 22.51
CA LEU A 198 -16.37 3.98 21.70
C LEU A 198 -15.61 2.72 21.29
N ASN A 199 -15.68 1.63 22.06
CA ASN A 199 -15.02 0.37 21.69
C ASN A 199 -15.78 -0.34 20.57
N ALA A 200 -17.11 -0.43 20.67
CA ALA A 200 -17.95 -0.96 19.59
C ALA A 200 -17.85 -0.10 18.32
N LEU A 201 -17.82 1.22 18.49
CA LEU A 201 -17.60 2.15 17.39
C LEU A 201 -16.22 1.95 16.74
N HIS A 202 -15.16 1.81 17.55
CA HIS A 202 -13.82 1.52 17.06
C HIS A 202 -13.79 0.21 16.26
N GLN A 203 -14.37 -0.87 16.78
CA GLN A 203 -14.46 -2.14 16.04
C GLN A 203 -15.17 -1.97 14.69
N MET A 204 -16.37 -1.40 14.68
CA MET A 204 -17.16 -1.31 13.44
C MET A 204 -16.56 -0.36 12.41
N VAL A 205 -15.96 0.76 12.82
CA VAL A 205 -15.43 1.78 11.90
C VAL A 205 -14.00 1.46 11.48
N ILE A 206 -13.15 1.00 12.40
CA ILE A 206 -11.72 0.76 12.13
C ILE A 206 -11.48 -0.64 11.59
N VAL A 207 -12.03 -1.65 12.26
CA VAL A 207 -11.69 -3.05 12.02
C VAL A 207 -12.57 -3.61 10.92
N ASP A 208 -13.89 -3.41 11.01
CA ASP A 208 -14.84 -3.94 10.03
C ASP A 208 -14.97 -3.06 8.77
N GLY A 209 -14.52 -1.80 8.83
CA GLY A 209 -14.67 -0.84 7.73
C GLY A 209 -16.14 -0.50 7.39
N THR A 210 -17.03 -0.59 8.38
CA THR A 210 -18.47 -0.41 8.19
C THR A 210 -18.82 1.07 7.92
N SER A 211 -19.75 1.32 6.99
CA SER A 211 -20.22 2.68 6.72
C SER A 211 -20.93 3.31 7.92
N SER A 212 -20.77 4.63 8.12
CA SER A 212 -21.36 5.35 9.25
C SER A 212 -22.88 5.21 9.35
N ARG A 213 -23.58 5.07 8.21
CA ARG A 213 -25.03 4.83 8.19
C ARG A 213 -25.38 3.46 8.79
N SER A 214 -24.59 2.44 8.47
CA SER A 214 -24.80 1.10 9.02
C SER A 214 -24.43 1.03 10.50
N VAL A 215 -23.34 1.70 10.90
CA VAL A 215 -22.95 1.84 12.32
C VAL A 215 -24.04 2.54 13.12
N ALA A 216 -24.55 3.67 12.62
CA ALA A 216 -25.64 4.42 13.24
C ALA A 216 -26.87 3.54 13.47
N ARG A 217 -27.29 2.80 12.43
CA ARG A 217 -28.41 1.86 12.53
C ARG A 217 -28.17 0.73 13.54
N ARG A 218 -26.95 0.17 13.60
CA ARG A 218 -26.59 -0.91 14.53
C ARG A 218 -26.55 -0.45 15.98
N LEU A 219 -26.07 0.76 16.22
CA LEU A 219 -25.95 1.35 17.56
C LEU A 219 -27.23 2.08 18.01
N GLY A 220 -28.25 2.20 17.14
CA GLY A 220 -29.46 2.95 17.45
C GLY A 220 -29.23 4.45 17.64
N VAL A 221 -28.22 5.00 16.96
CA VAL A 221 -27.83 6.42 17.03
C VAL A 221 -27.94 7.08 15.65
N THR A 222 -27.78 8.41 15.60
CA THR A 222 -27.76 9.15 14.32
C THR A 222 -26.39 9.05 13.65
N VAL A 223 -26.33 9.33 12.33
CA VAL A 223 -25.05 9.36 11.60
C VAL A 223 -24.12 10.44 12.18
N GLU A 224 -24.68 11.57 12.59
CA GLU A 224 -23.98 12.70 13.19
C GLU A 224 -23.37 12.33 14.53
N HIS A 225 -24.10 11.55 15.34
CA HIS A 225 -23.57 11.02 16.59
C HIS A 225 -22.35 10.11 16.32
N VAL A 226 -22.43 9.24 15.31
CA VAL A 226 -21.27 8.44 14.85
C VAL A 226 -20.12 9.32 14.37
N ARG A 227 -20.40 10.42 13.66
CA ARG A 227 -19.37 11.36 13.16
C ARG A 227 -18.68 12.10 14.31
N TYR A 228 -19.47 12.65 15.24
CA TYR A 228 -18.98 13.34 16.43
C TYR A 228 -18.13 12.39 17.28
N ALA A 229 -18.65 11.22 17.61
CA ALA A 229 -17.91 10.21 18.37
C ALA A 229 -16.64 9.74 17.66
N SER A 230 -16.69 9.59 16.33
CA SER A 230 -15.50 9.24 15.52
C SER A 230 -14.41 10.30 15.57
N GLN A 231 -14.76 11.57 15.85
CA GLN A 231 -13.80 12.64 16.07
C GLN A 231 -13.10 12.54 17.43
N GLN A 232 -13.79 12.01 18.44
CA GLN A 232 -13.25 11.81 19.79
C GLN A 232 -12.48 10.49 19.95
N LEU A 233 -12.65 9.54 19.03
CA LEU A 233 -11.91 8.28 19.07
C LEU A 233 -10.39 8.50 19.05
N HIS A 234 -9.72 7.99 20.08
CA HIS A 234 -8.27 7.88 20.07
C HIS A 234 -7.85 6.85 19.02
N ARG A 235 -7.19 7.32 17.95
CA ARG A 235 -6.71 6.50 16.84
C ARG A 235 -5.19 6.52 16.83
N LEU A 236 -4.61 5.41 17.25
CA LEU A 236 -3.18 5.18 17.14
C LEU A 236 -2.77 5.08 15.66
N PRO A 237 -1.55 5.51 15.31
CA PRO A 237 -1.02 5.25 13.99
C PRO A 237 -0.97 3.73 13.74
N PRO A 238 -1.36 3.25 12.55
CA PRO A 238 -1.37 1.82 12.26
C PRO A 238 0.03 1.23 12.47
N GLN A 239 0.13 0.05 13.10
CA GLN A 239 1.41 -0.65 13.22
C GLN A 239 1.92 -0.99 11.80
N ARG A 240 3.07 -0.42 11.43
CA ARG A 240 3.53 -0.48 10.04
C ARG A 240 4.57 -1.54 9.82
N ALA A 241 4.47 -2.18 8.66
CA ALA A 241 5.53 -3.02 8.13
C ALA A 241 6.87 -2.24 8.02
N PRO A 242 8.02 -2.92 8.17
CA PRO A 242 9.35 -2.30 8.17
C PRO A 242 9.65 -1.41 6.95
N ASN A 243 9.06 -1.72 5.79
CA ASN A 243 9.29 -1.06 4.50
C ASN A 243 8.18 -0.06 4.11
N SER A 244 7.36 0.38 5.05
CA SER A 244 6.31 1.36 4.77
C SER A 244 6.90 2.74 4.42
N LYS A 245 6.31 3.42 3.43
CA LYS A 245 6.73 4.75 2.95
C LYS A 245 6.97 5.78 4.07
N PRO A 246 6.05 6.00 5.03
CA PRO A 246 6.27 6.97 6.10
C PRO A 246 7.39 6.58 7.08
N ARG A 247 7.61 5.29 7.34
CA ARG A 247 8.75 4.83 8.17
C ARG A 247 10.08 5.07 7.44
N ILE A 248 10.14 4.83 6.13
CA ILE A 248 11.31 5.18 5.29
C ILE A 248 11.53 6.70 5.29
N SER A 249 10.45 7.49 5.17
CA SER A 249 10.51 8.95 5.23
C SER A 249 11.06 9.43 6.57
N LYS A 250 10.63 8.84 7.70
CA LYS A 250 11.17 9.13 9.04
C LYS A 250 12.64 8.77 9.15
N LEU A 251 13.03 7.60 8.63
CA LEU A 251 14.42 7.17 8.64
C LEU A 251 15.29 8.15 7.86
N ARG A 252 14.83 8.62 6.69
CA ARG A 252 15.53 9.62 5.87
C ARG A 252 15.61 10.98 6.57
N ALA A 253 14.51 11.50 7.10
CA ALA A 253 14.51 12.78 7.83
C ALA A 253 15.42 12.72 9.07
N ARG A 254 15.43 11.59 9.80
CA ARG A 254 16.36 11.37 10.92
C ARG A 254 17.81 11.31 10.44
N ALA A 255 18.06 10.68 9.28
CA ALA A 255 19.38 10.64 8.67
C ALA A 255 19.85 12.03 8.24
N GLU A 256 18.98 12.85 7.64
CA GLU A 256 19.28 14.24 7.28
C GLU A 256 19.66 15.10 8.50
N GLN A 257 18.97 14.92 9.63
CA GLN A 257 19.25 15.65 10.87
C GLN A 257 20.54 15.20 11.58
N LEU A 258 20.84 13.89 11.59
CA LEU A 258 21.96 13.34 12.35
C LEU A 258 23.24 13.21 11.52
N LEU A 259 23.14 12.87 10.23
CA LEU A 259 24.27 12.57 9.35
C LEU A 259 24.75 13.84 8.63
N THR A 260 25.08 14.86 9.41
CA THR A 260 25.61 16.13 8.89
C THR A 260 27.11 16.04 8.61
N ARG A 261 27.67 17.09 7.99
CA ARG A 261 29.11 17.18 7.75
C ARG A 261 29.90 17.14 9.06
N GLU A 262 29.42 17.84 10.08
CA GLU A 262 30.02 17.92 11.41
C GLU A 262 30.02 16.54 12.09
N PHE A 263 28.93 15.77 11.93
CA PHE A 263 28.86 14.39 12.41
C PHE A 263 29.97 13.53 11.79
N PHE A 264 30.12 13.55 10.47
CA PHE A 264 31.16 12.76 9.81
C PHE A 264 32.57 13.27 10.12
N GLN A 265 32.77 14.59 10.30
CA GLN A 265 34.05 15.13 10.75
C GLN A 265 34.41 14.65 12.15
N ARG A 266 33.47 14.68 13.09
CA ARG A 266 33.70 14.23 14.47
C ARG A 266 33.89 12.71 14.55
N GLU A 267 32.94 11.94 14.01
CA GLU A 267 32.90 10.50 14.23
C GLU A 267 33.81 9.72 13.26
N HIS A 268 33.85 10.10 11.99
CA HIS A 268 34.64 9.38 10.98
C HIS A 268 36.08 9.92 10.88
N VAL A 269 36.25 11.24 10.80
CA VAL A 269 37.57 11.85 10.56
C VAL A 269 38.38 11.96 11.85
N ALA A 270 37.81 12.54 12.92
CA ALA A 270 38.54 12.74 14.18
C ALA A 270 38.61 11.45 15.03
N ALA A 271 37.50 10.74 15.20
CA ALA A 271 37.46 9.50 15.98
C ALA A 271 37.83 8.23 15.18
N GLY A 272 38.05 8.33 13.87
CA GLY A 272 38.50 7.22 13.02
C GLY A 272 37.49 6.07 12.87
N LYS A 273 36.22 6.27 13.24
CA LYS A 273 35.21 5.19 13.21
C LYS A 273 34.89 4.79 11.77
N ASN A 274 34.86 3.50 11.50
CA ASN A 274 34.50 3.01 10.16
C ASN A 274 32.97 2.92 9.98
N LEU A 275 32.53 2.82 8.72
CA LEU A 275 31.10 2.71 8.37
C LEU A 275 30.38 1.50 9.02
N ALA A 276 31.09 0.44 9.41
CA ALA A 276 30.50 -0.68 10.14
C ALA A 276 30.10 -0.26 11.54
N THR A 277 31.04 0.37 12.25
CA THR A 277 30.85 0.88 13.60
C THR A 277 29.75 1.94 13.62
N LEU A 278 29.79 2.88 12.67
CA LEU A 278 28.75 3.91 12.54
C LEU A 278 27.38 3.29 12.25
N ALA A 279 27.28 2.24 11.43
CA ALA A 279 26.00 1.58 11.16
C ALA A 279 25.43 0.90 12.42
N THR A 280 26.28 0.29 13.24
CA THR A 280 25.87 -0.34 14.50
C THR A 280 25.45 0.71 15.54
N GLU A 281 26.21 1.78 15.69
CA GLU A 281 25.94 2.83 16.70
C GLU A 281 24.72 3.70 16.33
N THR A 282 24.54 4.01 15.05
CA THR A 282 23.46 4.90 14.60
C THR A 282 22.18 4.17 14.19
N GLY A 283 22.28 2.87 13.91
CA GLY A 283 21.18 2.07 13.37
C GLY A 283 20.85 2.36 11.90
N PHE A 284 21.63 3.21 11.20
CA PHE A 284 21.46 3.48 9.78
C PHE A 284 22.16 2.44 8.91
N SER A 285 21.60 2.18 7.72
CA SER A 285 22.24 1.28 6.77
C SER A 285 23.56 1.89 6.25
N ARG A 286 24.52 1.01 5.93
CA ARG A 286 25.82 1.43 5.36
C ARG A 286 25.66 2.25 4.09
N TRP A 287 24.63 1.94 3.30
CA TRP A 287 24.29 2.67 2.09
C TRP A 287 23.87 4.11 2.40
N MET A 288 23.00 4.32 3.39
CA MET A 288 22.52 5.65 3.80
C MET A 288 23.65 6.51 4.39
N LEU A 289 24.51 5.91 5.22
CA LEU A 289 25.72 6.58 5.72
C LEU A 289 26.66 7.01 4.58
N HIS A 290 26.85 6.15 3.59
CA HIS A 290 27.70 6.46 2.44
C HIS A 290 27.10 7.53 1.54
N GLU A 291 25.79 7.49 1.29
CA GLU A 291 25.07 8.51 0.52
C GLU A 291 25.17 9.89 1.18
N HIS A 292 24.88 9.98 2.48
CA HIS A 292 24.97 11.24 3.23
C HIS A 292 26.41 11.76 3.37
N ALA A 293 27.39 10.89 3.59
CA ALA A 293 28.78 11.33 3.65
C ALA A 293 29.29 11.87 2.30
N ARG A 294 28.87 11.25 1.20
CA ARG A 294 29.15 11.75 -0.15
C ARG A 294 28.50 13.11 -0.37
N ALA A 295 27.23 13.27 0.02
CA ALA A 295 26.52 14.55 -0.07
C ALA A 295 27.18 15.64 0.80
N ALA A 296 27.71 15.28 1.97
CA ALA A 296 28.44 16.17 2.87
C ALA A 296 29.90 16.46 2.44
N GLY A 297 30.36 15.90 1.31
CA GLY A 297 31.72 16.10 0.80
C GLY A 297 32.83 15.40 1.61
N VAL A 298 32.47 14.46 2.49
CA VAL A 298 33.45 13.71 3.30
C VAL A 298 33.90 12.47 2.53
N LYS A 299 35.17 12.42 2.16
CA LYS A 299 35.77 11.22 1.55
C LYS A 299 35.91 10.14 2.61
N ILE A 300 34.94 9.23 2.65
CA ILE A 300 35.06 8.04 3.47
C ILE A 300 36.12 7.14 2.85
N VAL A 301 37.25 7.02 3.53
CA VAL A 301 38.25 6.00 3.20
C VAL A 301 37.69 4.69 3.72
N THR A 302 36.98 3.94 2.86
CA THR A 302 36.84 2.50 3.06
C THR A 302 38.27 1.98 3.05
N ARG A 303 38.85 1.69 4.23
CA ARG A 303 40.19 1.10 4.33
C ARG A 303 40.20 -0.03 3.32
N LYS A 304 40.92 0.16 2.20
CA LYS A 304 41.04 -0.86 1.18
C LYS A 304 41.41 -2.11 1.94
N ILE A 305 40.68 -3.19 1.71
CA ILE A 305 41.08 -4.54 2.08
C ILE A 305 42.33 -4.84 1.24
N LYS A 306 43.44 -4.14 1.51
CA LYS A 306 44.78 -4.56 1.16
C LYS A 306 45.14 -5.52 2.28
N GLU A 307 45.55 -6.72 1.90
CA GLU A 307 45.86 -7.85 2.78
C GLU A 307 44.64 -8.56 3.38
N ARG A 308 43.74 -9.05 2.51
CA ARG A 308 43.40 -10.47 2.68
C ARG A 308 44.30 -11.23 1.73
N VAL A 309 45.24 -11.97 2.31
CA VAL A 309 45.77 -13.22 1.75
C VAL A 309 44.66 -13.87 0.94
N LYS A 310 45.02 -14.30 -0.28
CA LYS A 310 44.18 -14.95 -1.28
C LYS A 310 43.68 -16.30 -0.74
N VAL A 311 42.95 -16.30 0.37
CA VAL A 311 42.20 -17.44 0.87
C VAL A 311 40.96 -17.49 0.00
N THR A 312 41.06 -18.29 -1.06
CA THR A 312 39.92 -18.88 -1.75
C THR A 312 39.03 -19.55 -0.70
N ARG A 313 38.10 -18.79 -0.12
CA ARG A 313 37.10 -19.34 0.80
C ARG A 313 36.13 -20.14 -0.07
N ALA A 314 36.41 -21.43 -0.18
CA ALA A 314 35.44 -22.41 -0.61
C ALA A 314 34.23 -22.32 0.33
N LEU A 315 33.17 -21.66 -0.13
CA LEU A 315 31.86 -21.83 0.46
C LEU A 315 31.31 -23.15 -0.07
N ARG A 316 31.11 -24.05 0.89
CA ARG A 316 30.48 -25.37 0.83
C ARG A 316 29.58 -25.62 -0.38
N GLY A 317 29.87 -26.73 -1.05
CA GLY A 317 29.00 -27.41 -2.00
C GLY A 317 28.85 -26.66 -3.31
N ASP A 318 28.83 -27.39 -4.42
CA ASP A 318 28.02 -26.94 -5.55
C ASP A 318 28.62 -25.84 -6.44
N ARG A 319 29.91 -25.95 -6.75
CA ARG A 319 30.47 -25.33 -7.98
C ARG A 319 29.83 -25.99 -9.20
N ILE A 320 29.09 -25.21 -9.99
CA ILE A 320 28.54 -25.63 -11.30
C ILE A 320 29.70 -26.12 -12.16
N ASP A 321 29.56 -27.30 -12.76
CA ASP A 321 30.53 -27.85 -13.70
C ASP A 321 30.81 -26.87 -14.86
N PRO A 322 32.07 -26.44 -15.07
CA PRO A 322 32.45 -25.55 -16.16
C PRO A 322 32.09 -26.10 -17.54
N GLN A 323 32.17 -27.42 -17.75
CA GLN A 323 31.88 -28.03 -19.04
C GLN A 323 30.37 -28.01 -19.33
N TRP A 324 29.55 -28.41 -18.36
CA TRP A 324 28.10 -28.27 -18.41
C TRP A 324 27.67 -26.81 -18.65
N LEU A 325 28.24 -25.83 -17.92
CA LEU A 325 27.85 -24.43 -18.11
C LEU A 325 28.28 -23.89 -19.49
N ARG A 326 29.39 -24.40 -20.04
CA ARG A 326 29.85 -24.07 -21.40
C ARG A 326 28.92 -24.66 -22.46
N GLU A 327 28.45 -25.90 -22.30
CA GLU A 327 27.44 -26.47 -23.19
C GLU A 327 26.11 -25.70 -23.09
N GLN A 328 25.61 -25.44 -21.88
CA GLN A 328 24.29 -24.83 -21.70
C GLN A 328 24.26 -23.34 -22.11
N ALA A 329 25.26 -22.55 -21.69
CA ALA A 329 25.29 -21.10 -21.95
C ALA A 329 26.08 -20.73 -23.22
N GLY A 330 27.04 -21.56 -23.63
CA GLY A 330 27.89 -21.35 -24.80
C GLY A 330 27.31 -22.04 -26.05
N THR A 331 27.18 -23.36 -26.03
CA THR A 331 26.76 -24.16 -27.20
C THR A 331 25.25 -24.10 -27.45
N LEU A 332 24.43 -24.22 -26.41
CA LEU A 332 22.96 -24.25 -26.48
C LEU A 332 22.34 -22.85 -26.30
N HIS A 333 23.16 -21.82 -26.08
CA HIS A 333 22.77 -20.42 -25.95
C HIS A 333 21.58 -20.14 -25.00
N ARG A 334 21.40 -20.95 -23.95
CA ARG A 334 20.30 -20.78 -22.98
C ARG A 334 20.45 -19.46 -22.23
N ALA A 335 19.32 -18.82 -21.91
CA ALA A 335 19.35 -17.58 -21.16
C ALA A 335 19.81 -17.84 -19.72
N ASN A 336 20.64 -16.96 -19.18
CA ASN A 336 21.08 -17.03 -17.80
C ASN A 336 19.90 -17.07 -16.81
N THR A 337 18.73 -16.54 -17.18
CA THR A 337 17.51 -16.54 -16.35
C THR A 337 16.92 -17.93 -16.24
N ASP A 338 16.98 -18.68 -17.33
CA ASP A 338 16.42 -20.03 -17.44
C ASP A 338 17.37 -21.02 -16.76
N ILE A 339 18.67 -20.86 -16.96
CA ILE A 339 19.71 -21.61 -16.24
C ILE A 339 19.61 -21.34 -14.73
N ALA A 340 19.39 -20.08 -14.33
CA ALA A 340 19.22 -19.69 -12.94
C ALA A 340 17.96 -20.28 -12.31
N ALA A 341 16.82 -20.23 -13.03
CA ALA A 341 15.57 -20.83 -12.58
C ALA A 341 15.67 -22.35 -12.43
N GLU A 342 16.41 -23.02 -13.31
CA GLU A 342 16.64 -24.46 -13.25
C GLU A 342 17.52 -24.86 -12.06
N LEU A 343 18.56 -24.08 -11.79
CA LEU A 343 19.51 -24.36 -10.71
C LEU A 343 19.06 -23.83 -9.34
N GLY A 344 17.92 -23.13 -9.28
CA GLY A 344 17.47 -22.44 -8.06
C GLY A 344 18.42 -21.31 -7.63
N LEU A 345 19.19 -20.76 -8.56
CA LEU A 345 20.17 -19.70 -8.34
C LEU A 345 19.67 -18.36 -8.87
N SER A 346 20.37 -17.27 -8.53
CA SER A 346 20.10 -15.97 -9.16
C SER A 346 20.77 -15.90 -10.54
N HIS A 347 20.15 -15.17 -11.48
CA HIS A 347 20.74 -14.87 -12.79
C HIS A 347 22.16 -14.26 -12.66
N GLU A 348 22.37 -13.45 -11.62
CA GLU A 348 23.65 -12.78 -11.32
C GLU A 348 24.71 -13.77 -10.86
N THR A 349 24.31 -14.85 -10.19
CA THR A 349 25.19 -15.97 -9.83
C THR A 349 25.71 -16.68 -11.08
N ILE A 350 24.84 -16.94 -12.07
CA ILE A 350 25.24 -17.57 -13.34
C ILE A 350 26.13 -16.65 -14.18
N ARG A 351 25.79 -15.35 -14.23
CA ARG A 351 26.61 -14.33 -14.90
C ARG A 351 28.01 -14.26 -14.30
N ARG A 352 28.13 -14.39 -12.98
CA ARG A 352 29.42 -14.46 -12.27
C ARG A 352 30.20 -15.73 -12.67
N TYR A 353 29.58 -16.91 -12.62
CA TYR A 353 30.26 -18.16 -13.02
C TYR A 353 30.74 -18.15 -14.47
N ARG A 354 29.99 -17.56 -15.41
CA ARG A 354 30.45 -17.39 -16.80
C ARG A 354 31.70 -16.52 -16.91
N ARG A 355 31.77 -15.44 -16.14
CA ARG A 355 32.96 -14.58 -16.07
C ARG A 355 34.14 -15.36 -15.49
N ASP A 356 33.90 -16.10 -14.41
CA ASP A 356 34.93 -16.88 -13.71
C ASP A 356 35.48 -18.04 -14.59
N TYR A 357 34.66 -18.60 -15.50
CA TYR A 357 35.04 -19.69 -16.41
C TYR A 357 35.39 -19.24 -17.84
N GLY A 358 35.45 -17.94 -18.11
CA GLY A 358 35.80 -17.40 -19.44
C GLY A 358 34.79 -17.72 -20.54
N ILE A 359 33.51 -17.94 -20.21
CA ILE A 359 32.46 -18.22 -21.19
C ILE A 359 31.95 -16.88 -21.73
N PRO A 360 32.19 -16.56 -23.02
CA PRO A 360 31.90 -15.23 -23.57
C PRO A 360 30.44 -14.84 -23.38
N SER A 361 30.20 -13.58 -23.01
CA SER A 361 28.86 -13.03 -22.86
C SER A 361 28.21 -12.85 -24.24
N ARG A 362 26.91 -13.10 -24.31
CA ARG A 362 26.13 -12.95 -25.53
C ARG A 362 26.08 -11.47 -25.96
N PRO A 363 26.17 -11.15 -27.27
CA PRO A 363 25.90 -9.80 -27.76
C PRO A 363 24.45 -9.37 -27.45
N THR A 364 24.29 -8.13 -27.00
CA THR A 364 23.00 -7.58 -26.59
C THR A 364 22.27 -7.08 -27.83
N GLY A 365 21.19 -7.76 -28.24
CA GLY A 365 20.40 -7.39 -29.42
C GLY A 365 19.43 -8.51 -29.83
N GLY A 366 18.17 -8.16 -30.11
CA GLY A 366 17.04 -9.08 -30.23
C GLY A 366 16.98 -9.99 -31.48
N HIS A 367 18.10 -10.36 -32.11
CA HIS A 367 18.11 -10.98 -33.45
C HIS A 367 18.82 -12.34 -33.54
N SER A 368 19.05 -13.05 -32.43
CA SER A 368 19.62 -14.41 -32.49
C SER A 368 19.13 -15.32 -31.36
N HIS A 369 17.93 -15.90 -31.53
CA HIS A 369 17.50 -17.03 -30.71
C HIS A 369 17.15 -18.19 -31.64
N VAL A 370 17.99 -19.23 -31.61
CA VAL A 370 17.98 -20.36 -32.57
C VAL A 370 16.64 -21.13 -32.56
N VAL A 371 15.87 -21.11 -31.46
CA VAL A 371 14.54 -21.76 -31.41
C VAL A 371 13.44 -20.90 -32.05
N SER A 372 13.64 -19.59 -32.17
CA SER A 372 12.62 -18.64 -32.65
C SER A 372 12.47 -18.60 -34.18
N ASN A 373 13.43 -19.16 -34.92
CA ASN A 373 13.48 -19.09 -36.39
C ASN A 373 13.26 -20.44 -37.09
N LEU A 374 12.97 -21.52 -36.35
CA LEU A 374 12.56 -22.77 -36.98
C LEU A 374 11.13 -22.60 -37.51
N ARG A 375 11.03 -22.24 -38.79
CA ARG A 375 9.77 -22.36 -39.52
C ARG A 375 9.55 -23.83 -39.77
N HIS A 376 8.41 -24.34 -39.33
CA HIS A 376 8.03 -25.72 -39.51
C HIS A 376 6.82 -25.75 -40.45
N PRO A 377 7.01 -25.56 -41.77
CA PRO A 377 5.92 -25.40 -42.72
C PRO A 377 4.96 -26.60 -42.74
N ASN A 378 5.48 -27.78 -42.41
CA ASN A 378 4.75 -29.05 -42.40
C ASN A 378 3.95 -29.28 -41.09
N LEU A 379 4.05 -28.39 -40.10
CA LEU A 379 3.28 -28.53 -38.86
C LEU A 379 1.86 -27.95 -39.02
N PRO A 380 0.87 -28.51 -38.31
CA PRO A 380 -0.46 -27.94 -38.22
C PRO A 380 -0.44 -26.48 -37.75
N ARG A 381 -1.32 -25.65 -38.32
CA ARG A 381 -1.38 -24.19 -38.11
C ARG A 381 -1.36 -23.79 -36.63
N ASP A 382 -2.12 -24.48 -35.78
CA ASP A 382 -2.21 -24.15 -34.36
C ASP A 382 -0.90 -24.43 -33.60
N ILE A 383 -0.14 -25.46 -33.99
CA ILE A 383 1.18 -25.74 -33.40
C ILE A 383 2.18 -24.70 -33.88
N ARG A 384 2.16 -24.35 -35.18
CA ARG A 384 3.00 -23.30 -35.74
C ARG A 384 2.81 -21.97 -35.03
N LEU A 385 1.56 -21.54 -34.84
CA LEU A 385 1.25 -20.30 -34.12
C LEU A 385 1.72 -20.30 -32.66
N ALA A 386 1.70 -21.47 -32.01
CA ALA A 386 2.18 -21.61 -30.64
C ALA A 386 3.71 -21.57 -30.51
N VAL A 387 4.46 -22.00 -31.53
CA VAL A 387 5.92 -22.24 -31.43
C VAL A 387 6.78 -21.32 -32.29
N GLU A 388 6.31 -20.92 -33.48
CA GLU A 388 7.05 -20.04 -34.40
C GLU A 388 7.08 -18.62 -33.83
N GLY A 389 8.29 -18.09 -33.56
CA GLY A 389 8.47 -16.74 -33.02
C GLY A 389 8.10 -16.55 -31.54
N GLN A 390 7.61 -17.57 -30.84
CA GLN A 390 7.17 -17.46 -29.43
C GLN A 390 8.18 -18.09 -28.44
N ARG A 391 8.51 -17.35 -27.37
CA ARG A 391 9.36 -17.88 -26.29
C ARG A 391 8.60 -18.95 -25.49
N GLY A 392 9.16 -20.17 -25.36
CA GLY A 392 8.61 -21.25 -24.53
C GLY A 392 7.32 -21.88 -25.07
N GLY A 393 7.04 -21.75 -26.38
CA GLY A 393 5.84 -22.31 -27.03
C GLY A 393 5.71 -23.82 -26.89
N TRP A 394 6.79 -24.56 -27.16
CA TRP A 394 6.83 -26.02 -27.02
C TRP A 394 6.55 -26.49 -25.59
N GLN A 395 7.07 -25.78 -24.58
CA GLN A 395 6.82 -26.10 -23.17
C GLN A 395 5.35 -25.84 -22.79
N ARG A 396 4.72 -24.80 -23.34
CA ARG A 396 3.27 -24.55 -23.13
C ARG A 396 2.41 -25.63 -23.76
N LEU A 397 2.75 -26.09 -24.97
CA LEU A 397 2.06 -27.22 -25.61
C LEU A 397 2.19 -28.50 -24.78
N HIS A 398 3.40 -28.81 -24.29
CA HIS A 398 3.63 -29.97 -23.44
C HIS A 398 2.85 -29.89 -22.12
N ARG A 399 2.86 -28.73 -21.46
CA ARG A 399 2.06 -28.51 -20.22
C ARG A 399 0.57 -28.61 -20.47
N PHE A 400 0.07 -28.13 -21.61
CA PHE A 400 -1.33 -28.30 -22.00
C PHE A 400 -1.69 -29.79 -22.15
N GLN A 401 -0.84 -30.59 -22.80
CA GLN A 401 -1.02 -32.04 -22.93
C GLN A 401 -1.03 -32.75 -21.56
N GLN A 402 -0.08 -32.44 -20.69
CA GLN A 402 0.03 -33.05 -19.35
C GLN A 402 -1.16 -32.68 -18.46
N MET A 403 -1.59 -31.42 -18.53
CA MET A 403 -2.64 -30.90 -17.67
C MET A 403 -3.97 -31.61 -17.92
N ILE A 404 -4.34 -31.91 -19.17
CA ILE A 404 -5.63 -32.56 -19.53
C ILE A 404 -5.86 -33.91 -18.85
N ALA A 405 -4.81 -34.59 -18.39
CA ALA A 405 -4.92 -35.83 -17.62
C ALA A 405 -5.54 -35.66 -16.22
N TYR A 406 -5.71 -34.42 -15.74
CA TYR A 406 -6.22 -34.12 -14.41
C TYR A 406 -7.63 -33.51 -14.47
N PRO A 407 -8.47 -33.70 -13.43
CA PRO A 407 -9.84 -33.18 -13.44
C PRO A 407 -9.92 -31.66 -13.30
N SER A 408 -8.93 -31.00 -12.70
CA SER A 408 -8.95 -29.56 -12.46
C SER A 408 -7.57 -28.91 -12.64
N MET A 409 -7.58 -27.59 -12.84
CA MET A 409 -6.36 -26.80 -12.95
C MET A 409 -5.55 -26.75 -11.65
N ASN A 410 -6.22 -26.84 -10.49
CA ASN A 410 -5.57 -26.90 -9.19
C ASN A 410 -4.84 -28.23 -8.99
N THR A 411 -5.51 -29.35 -9.32
CA THR A 411 -4.92 -30.68 -9.20
C THR A 411 -3.79 -30.87 -10.21
N ALA A 412 -3.93 -30.36 -11.43
CA ALA A 412 -2.86 -30.34 -12.42
C ALA A 412 -1.65 -29.51 -11.95
N ALA A 413 -1.88 -28.31 -11.40
CA ALA A 413 -0.80 -27.46 -10.90
C ALA A 413 -0.04 -28.13 -9.75
N ALA A 414 -0.77 -28.72 -8.79
CA ALA A 414 -0.18 -29.47 -7.68
C ALA A 414 0.65 -30.68 -8.17
N ALA A 415 0.12 -31.48 -9.08
CA ALA A 415 0.80 -32.66 -9.62
C ALA A 415 2.04 -32.30 -10.46
N LEU A 416 2.02 -31.15 -11.15
CA LEU A 416 3.15 -30.65 -11.94
C LEU A 416 4.15 -29.82 -11.11
N GLY A 417 3.90 -29.61 -9.82
CA GLY A 417 4.77 -28.80 -8.95
C GLY A 417 4.79 -27.31 -9.32
N LEU A 418 3.70 -26.79 -9.89
CA LEU A 418 3.57 -25.41 -10.35
C LEU A 418 2.54 -24.64 -9.50
N HIS A 419 2.71 -23.31 -9.43
CA HIS A 419 1.68 -22.46 -8.85
C HIS A 419 0.49 -22.33 -9.82
N THR A 420 -0.75 -22.48 -9.32
CA THR A 420 -1.97 -22.47 -10.15
C THR A 420 -2.10 -21.21 -11.02
N GLN A 421 -1.72 -20.03 -10.49
CA GLN A 421 -1.77 -18.79 -11.27
C GLN A 421 -0.80 -18.80 -12.46
N ASN A 422 0.37 -19.44 -12.32
CA ASN A 422 1.36 -19.53 -13.40
C ASN A 422 0.88 -20.47 -14.50
N LEU A 423 0.23 -21.59 -14.13
CA LEU A 423 -0.37 -22.50 -15.10
C LEU A 423 -1.51 -21.80 -15.87
N ASN A 424 -2.36 -21.03 -15.18
CA ASN A 424 -3.41 -20.21 -15.81
C ASN A 424 -2.85 -19.22 -16.84
N LEU A 425 -1.83 -18.45 -16.46
CA LEU A 425 -1.21 -17.47 -17.37
C LEU A 425 -0.58 -18.13 -18.59
N GLN A 426 0.00 -19.32 -18.43
CA GLN A 426 0.59 -20.06 -19.55
C GLN A 426 -0.46 -20.57 -20.54
N ILE A 427 -1.60 -21.06 -20.06
CA ILE A 427 -2.70 -21.48 -20.93
C ILE A 427 -3.33 -20.29 -21.62
N GLN A 428 -3.61 -19.19 -20.91
CA GLN A 428 -4.12 -17.96 -21.52
C GLN A 428 -3.19 -17.43 -22.61
N ARG A 429 -1.87 -17.51 -22.38
CA ARG A 429 -0.89 -17.12 -23.38
C ARG A 429 -0.92 -18.04 -24.60
N LEU A 430 -1.02 -19.35 -24.39
CA LEU A 430 -1.15 -20.33 -25.48
C LEU A 430 -2.42 -20.09 -26.30
N GLU A 431 -3.55 -19.83 -25.65
CA GLU A 431 -4.82 -19.49 -26.31
C GLU A 431 -4.73 -18.19 -27.12
N THR A 432 -4.00 -17.19 -26.59
CA THR A 432 -3.73 -15.93 -27.28
C THR A 432 -2.86 -16.14 -28.51
N ASP A 433 -1.77 -16.90 -28.37
CA ASP A 433 -0.82 -17.18 -29.45
C ASP A 433 -1.51 -17.97 -30.59
N ILE A 434 -2.39 -18.92 -30.26
CA ILE A 434 -3.16 -19.72 -31.24
C ILE A 434 -4.39 -18.96 -31.78
N GLY A 435 -4.84 -17.92 -31.07
CA GLY A 435 -6.03 -17.14 -31.40
C GLY A 435 -7.33 -17.91 -31.17
N GLY A 436 -7.44 -18.65 -30.06
CA GLY A 436 -8.68 -19.33 -29.69
C GLY A 436 -8.62 -20.10 -28.38
N GLN A 437 -9.79 -20.32 -27.78
CA GLN A 437 -9.92 -21.04 -26.51
C GLN A 437 -9.66 -22.54 -26.69
N LEU A 438 -8.80 -23.10 -25.84
CA LEU A 438 -8.43 -24.51 -25.82
C LEU A 438 -9.17 -25.26 -24.71
N LEU A 439 -9.62 -24.57 -23.66
CA LEU A 439 -10.38 -25.14 -22.56
C LEU A 439 -11.76 -24.49 -22.43
N GLN A 440 -12.77 -25.31 -22.11
CA GLN A 440 -14.03 -24.80 -21.59
C GLN A 440 -13.82 -24.41 -20.13
N ARG A 441 -14.06 -23.14 -19.80
CA ARG A 441 -13.97 -22.68 -18.42
C ARG A 441 -15.08 -23.33 -17.61
N ALA A 442 -14.69 -24.00 -16.52
CA ALA A 442 -15.62 -24.71 -15.66
C ALA A 442 -16.76 -23.77 -15.20
N PRO A 443 -18.04 -24.12 -15.41
CA PRO A 443 -19.18 -23.25 -15.04
C PRO A 443 -19.33 -23.07 -13.52
N HIS A 444 -18.69 -23.92 -12.73
CA HIS A 444 -18.65 -23.86 -11.27
C HIS A 444 -17.42 -24.59 -10.72
N ARG A 445 -17.12 -24.37 -9.44
CA ARG A 445 -15.84 -24.73 -8.76
C ARG A 445 -15.46 -26.21 -8.79
N TYR A 446 -16.42 -27.11 -9.07
CA TYR A 446 -16.24 -28.57 -9.06
C TYR A 446 -16.43 -29.23 -10.44
N ALA A 447 -16.68 -28.46 -11.50
CA ALA A 447 -16.75 -29.03 -12.84
C ALA A 447 -15.35 -29.47 -13.31
N PRO A 448 -15.22 -30.67 -13.92
CA PRO A 448 -13.98 -31.08 -14.54
C PRO A 448 -13.66 -30.14 -15.72
N MET A 449 -12.37 -29.88 -15.94
CA MET A 449 -11.95 -29.12 -17.11
C MET A 449 -12.08 -29.97 -18.37
N VAL A 450 -12.71 -29.43 -19.40
CA VAL A 450 -12.96 -30.14 -20.67
C VAL A 450 -12.29 -29.38 -21.81
N PRO A 451 -11.50 -30.03 -22.68
CA PRO A 451 -10.95 -29.38 -23.86
C PRO A 451 -12.06 -28.94 -24.81
N THR A 452 -11.89 -27.78 -25.45
CA THR A 452 -12.77 -27.37 -26.56
C THR A 452 -12.55 -28.28 -27.77
N ARG A 453 -13.42 -28.23 -28.80
CA ARG A 453 -13.17 -28.93 -30.07
C ARG A 453 -11.79 -28.58 -30.67
N ARG A 454 -11.33 -27.35 -30.49
CA ARG A 454 -10.01 -26.90 -30.93
C ARG A 454 -8.89 -27.43 -30.04
N GLY A 455 -9.10 -27.44 -28.72
CA GLY A 455 -8.20 -28.08 -27.76
C GLY A 455 -8.01 -29.57 -28.05
N GLN A 456 -9.09 -30.28 -28.37
CA GLN A 456 -9.03 -31.70 -28.72
C GLN A 456 -8.25 -31.93 -30.02
N ARG A 457 -8.50 -31.14 -31.08
CA ARG A 457 -7.72 -31.20 -32.33
C ARG A 457 -6.24 -30.92 -32.09
N LEU A 458 -5.91 -29.99 -31.20
CA LEU A 458 -4.52 -29.71 -30.83
C LEU A 458 -3.87 -30.92 -30.14
N LEU A 459 -4.57 -31.57 -29.20
CA LEU A 459 -4.08 -32.79 -28.55
C LEU A 459 -3.88 -33.94 -29.55
N ASP A 460 -4.76 -34.07 -30.54
CA ASP A 460 -4.64 -35.11 -31.56
C ASP A 460 -3.46 -34.84 -32.50
N HIS A 461 -3.17 -33.57 -32.83
CA HIS A 461 -1.93 -33.22 -33.52
C HIS A 461 -0.69 -33.53 -32.67
N LEU A 462 -0.72 -33.26 -31.36
CA LEU A 462 0.41 -33.56 -30.46
C LEU A 462 0.69 -35.07 -30.32
N LYS A 463 -0.27 -35.95 -30.65
CA LYS A 463 -0.06 -37.40 -30.68
C LYS A 463 0.66 -37.90 -31.93
N GLN A 464 0.78 -37.08 -32.98
CA GLN A 464 1.44 -37.49 -34.22
C GLN A 464 2.93 -37.76 -33.97
N PRO A 465 3.52 -38.86 -34.49
CA PRO A 465 4.88 -39.27 -34.17
C PRO A 465 5.93 -38.18 -34.43
N ALA A 466 5.84 -37.50 -35.58
CA ALA A 466 6.77 -36.43 -35.95
C ALA A 466 6.68 -35.20 -35.02
N ILE A 467 5.49 -34.91 -34.50
CA ILE A 467 5.24 -33.77 -33.60
C ILE A 467 5.67 -34.13 -32.18
N ARG A 468 5.45 -35.38 -31.77
CA ARG A 468 5.91 -35.92 -30.50
C ARG A 468 7.43 -35.92 -30.39
N GLU A 469 8.14 -36.30 -31.45
CA GLU A 469 9.61 -36.25 -31.48
C GLU A 469 10.12 -34.80 -31.31
N LEU A 470 9.46 -33.82 -31.95
CA LEU A 470 9.78 -32.40 -31.79
C LEU A 470 9.42 -31.90 -30.38
N LEU A 471 8.28 -32.33 -29.84
CA LEU A 471 7.83 -32.00 -28.50
C LEU A 471 8.84 -32.51 -27.47
N ASP A 472 9.26 -33.77 -27.55
CA ASP A 472 10.25 -34.35 -26.64
C ASP A 472 11.60 -33.62 -26.80
N ARG A 473 12.05 -33.37 -28.04
CA ARG A 473 13.31 -32.66 -28.31
C ARG A 473 13.35 -31.22 -27.74
N TYR A 474 12.26 -30.46 -27.87
CA TYR A 474 12.24 -29.02 -27.52
C TYR A 474 11.55 -28.70 -26.19
N ALA A 475 10.66 -29.57 -25.70
CA ALA A 475 10.09 -29.46 -24.36
C ALA A 475 11.09 -29.94 -23.30
N ASP A 476 11.86 -31.01 -23.55
CA ASP A 476 12.89 -31.49 -22.60
C ASP A 476 14.17 -30.66 -22.61
N ALA A 477 14.48 -29.96 -23.72
CA ALA A 477 15.48 -28.89 -23.70
C ALA A 477 15.15 -27.78 -22.68
N ASN A 478 13.90 -27.72 -22.21
CA ASN A 478 13.41 -26.86 -21.13
C ASN A 478 12.96 -27.65 -19.87
N ALA A 479 13.20 -28.97 -19.80
CA ALA A 479 12.98 -29.80 -18.62
C ALA A 479 14.27 -29.96 -17.80
N ARG A 480 14.13 -30.26 -16.51
CA ARG A 480 15.27 -30.44 -15.59
C ARG A 480 16.20 -31.55 -16.12
N PRO A 481 17.53 -31.34 -16.17
CA PRO A 481 18.48 -32.38 -16.57
C PRO A 481 18.40 -33.59 -15.65
N LYS A 482 18.51 -34.80 -16.23
CA LYS A 482 18.62 -36.06 -15.49
C LYS A 482 19.95 -36.24 -14.74
N CYS A 483 20.94 -35.38 -15.01
CA CYS A 483 22.20 -35.30 -14.27
C CYS A 483 22.36 -33.90 -13.66
N GLY A 484 22.44 -33.83 -12.33
CA GLY A 484 22.59 -32.56 -11.62
C GLY A 484 23.91 -31.84 -11.92
N PRO A 485 23.98 -30.52 -11.68
CA PRO A 485 25.07 -29.60 -12.07
C PRO A 485 26.38 -29.77 -11.29
N TYR A 486 26.47 -30.79 -10.43
CA TYR A 486 27.54 -30.95 -9.44
C TYR A 486 28.38 -32.18 -9.75
N LYS A 487 29.71 -32.03 -9.69
CA LYS A 487 30.64 -33.16 -9.75
C LYS A 487 30.34 -34.11 -8.60
N ARG A 488 29.97 -35.37 -8.88
CA ARG A 488 30.12 -36.44 -7.89
C ARG A 488 31.62 -36.59 -7.62
N SER A 489 32.04 -36.44 -6.37
CA SER A 489 33.36 -36.88 -5.95
C SER A 489 33.38 -38.41 -5.98
N THR A 490 33.93 -38.99 -7.04
CA THR A 490 34.38 -40.38 -7.03
C THR A 490 35.65 -40.44 -6.19
N SER A 491 35.50 -40.80 -4.92
CA SER A 491 36.56 -41.42 -4.14
C SER A 491 36.24 -42.90 -4.07
N ASP A 492 36.81 -43.66 -5.03
CA ASP A 492 37.07 -45.08 -4.86
C ASP A 492 37.96 -45.25 -3.62
N ASN A 493 37.57 -46.15 -2.72
CA ASN A 493 38.54 -46.84 -1.90
C ASN A 493 38.11 -48.31 -1.79
N THR A 494 38.66 -49.10 -2.70
CA THR A 494 38.71 -50.55 -2.61
C THR A 494 39.83 -50.91 -1.64
N THR A 495 39.48 -51.48 -0.49
CA THR A 495 40.33 -52.44 0.21
C THR A 495 39.45 -53.53 0.80
N SER A 496 39.58 -54.71 0.20
CA SER A 496 39.12 -56.00 0.68
C SER A 496 39.73 -56.31 2.05
N SER A 497 38.93 -56.85 2.98
CA SER A 497 39.08 -58.22 3.54
C SER A 497 38.40 -58.40 4.90
N VAL A 498 37.52 -59.41 4.94
CA VAL A 498 37.51 -60.53 5.91
C VAL A 498 36.69 -60.39 7.21
N ASN A 499 35.62 -61.19 7.21
CA ASN A 499 35.05 -62.06 8.26
C ASN A 499 34.01 -61.56 9.28
N ASP A 500 32.79 -62.08 9.06
CA ASP A 500 32.00 -63.01 9.90
C ASP A 500 31.49 -62.64 11.32
N ALA A 501 30.16 -62.80 11.41
CA ALA A 501 29.33 -63.30 12.53
C ALA A 501 28.80 -62.27 13.59
N PRO A 502 27.75 -62.62 14.38
CA PRO A 502 26.33 -62.33 14.12
C PRO A 502 25.68 -61.46 15.23
N PRO A 503 24.37 -61.11 15.20
CA PRO A 503 23.81 -60.15 16.14
C PRO A 503 23.50 -60.81 17.49
N SER A 504 24.00 -60.19 18.57
CA SER A 504 23.63 -60.54 19.94
C SER A 504 22.60 -59.56 20.52
N VAL A 505 21.63 -60.19 21.17
CA VAL A 505 20.44 -59.75 21.88
C VAL A 505 20.70 -58.82 23.08
N ALA A 506 19.79 -57.85 23.24
CA ALA A 506 19.21 -57.21 24.44
C ALA A 506 20.06 -56.45 25.49
N VAL A 507 19.52 -55.31 25.96
CA VAL A 507 18.93 -55.09 27.31
C VAL A 507 19.01 -53.60 27.71
N SER A 508 17.83 -53.05 28.03
CA SER A 508 17.49 -51.97 28.98
C SER A 508 18.31 -50.66 29.07
N ARG A 509 17.65 -49.54 28.76
CA ARG A 509 16.98 -48.69 29.77
C ARG A 509 16.00 -47.73 29.11
#